data_AF-A0AAU8CPW5-F1
#
_entry.id   AF-A0AAU8CPW5-F1
#
_cell.length_a   1.000
_cell.length_b   1.000
_cell.length_c   1.000
_cell.angle_alpha   90.00
_cell.angle_beta   90.00
_cell.angle_gamma   90.00
#
_symmetry.space_group_name_H-M   'P 1'
#
loop_
_entity.id
_entity.type
_entity.pdbx_description
1 polymer ?
#
loop_
_entity_poly.entity_id
_entity_poly.type
_entity_poly.pdbx_seq_one_letter_code
_entity_poly.pdbx_strand_id
1 'polypeptide(L)'
;MVKNADGLDLDALLDQIEKEMKQAPEQKQWAMNHCLAEIGIRHPEFRKRAIGIGERLAVLIDYPASPGCTPPYAPVWITEMVRRREETGRP
;
A
#
# COMPACT_ATOMS: atom_id res chain seq x y z
N MET A 1 -17.12 -1.39 -23.78
CA MET A 1 -15.92 -1.04 -22.98
C MET A 1 -15.36 -2.33 -22.43
N VAL A 2 -14.15 -2.67 -22.85
CA VAL A 2 -13.55 -3.98 -22.63
C VAL A 2 -13.06 -4.07 -21.18
N LYS A 3 -13.79 -4.82 -20.34
CA LYS A 3 -13.30 -5.30 -19.05
C LYS A 3 -12.67 -6.67 -19.30
N ASN A 4 -11.42 -6.69 -19.76
CA ASN A 4 -10.69 -7.95 -19.86
C ASN A 4 -10.36 -8.42 -18.44
N ALA A 5 -10.83 -9.61 -18.10
CA ALA A 5 -10.61 -10.27 -16.82
C ALA A 5 -9.19 -10.85 -16.68
N ASP A 6 -8.18 -10.33 -17.40
CA ASP A 6 -6.83 -10.91 -17.47
C ASP A 6 -5.72 -10.02 -16.90
N GLY A 7 -6.07 -8.83 -16.41
CA GLY A 7 -5.12 -7.95 -15.76
C GLY A 7 -5.89 -6.96 -14.91
N LEU A 8 -5.93 -7.19 -13.60
CA LEU A 8 -6.41 -6.18 -12.68
C LEU A 8 -5.58 -4.92 -12.95
N ASP A 9 -6.24 -3.83 -13.35
CA ASP A 9 -5.56 -2.59 -13.71
C ASP A 9 -5.06 -1.92 -12.43
N LEU A 10 -3.93 -2.43 -11.91
CA LEU A 10 -3.32 -1.98 -10.65
C LEU A 10 -2.97 -0.50 -10.74
N ASP A 11 -2.62 -0.02 -11.93
CA ASP A 11 -2.34 1.37 -12.20
C ASP A 11 -3.57 2.27 -11.92
N ALA A 12 -4.73 1.89 -12.47
CA ALA A 12 -5.99 2.56 -12.21
C ALA A 12 -6.45 2.42 -10.75
N LEU A 13 -6.21 1.27 -10.12
CA LEU A 13 -6.55 1.05 -8.71
C LEU A 13 -5.73 1.96 -7.78
N LEU A 14 -4.43 2.11 -8.05
CA LEU A 14 -3.55 3.03 -7.32
C LEU A 14 -3.99 4.49 -7.48
N ASP A 15 -4.38 4.89 -8.69
CA ASP A 15 -4.93 6.23 -8.96
C ASP A 15 -6.25 6.48 -8.20
N GLN A 16 -7.13 5.49 -8.15
CA GLN A 16 -8.36 5.54 -7.37
C GLN A 16 -8.09 5.65 -5.87
N ILE A 17 -7.14 4.86 -5.36
CA ILE A 17 -6.70 4.93 -3.96
C ILE A 17 -6.16 6.33 -3.64
N GLU A 18 -5.32 6.91 -4.50
CA GLU A 18 -4.80 8.27 -4.32
C GLU A 18 -5.92 9.31 -4.21
N LYS A 19 -6.96 9.21 -5.05
CA LYS A 19 -8.04 10.19 -5.09
C LYS A 19 -9.06 10.02 -3.97
N GLU A 20 -9.42 8.78 -3.67
CA GLU A 20 -10.52 8.47 -2.75
C GLU A 20 -10.06 8.28 -1.30
N MET A 21 -8.88 7.72 -1.04
CA MET A 21 -8.48 7.32 0.32
C MET A 21 -8.54 8.49 1.29
N LYS A 22 -8.03 9.67 0.94
CA LYS A 22 -8.03 10.81 1.87
C LYS A 22 -9.43 11.28 2.29
N GLN A 23 -10.42 11.08 1.43
CA GLN A 23 -11.81 11.50 1.65
C GLN A 23 -12.71 10.34 2.12
N ALA A 24 -12.20 9.11 2.09
CA ALA A 24 -12.91 7.93 2.52
C ALA A 24 -13.04 7.87 4.05
N PRO A 25 -14.07 7.19 4.59
CA PRO A 25 -14.18 6.94 6.02
C PRO A 25 -13.07 6.00 6.51
N GLU A 26 -12.73 6.04 7.80
CA GLU A 26 -11.61 5.31 8.42
C GLU A 26 -11.50 3.84 7.99
N GLN A 27 -12.64 3.12 7.93
CA GLN A 27 -12.68 1.71 7.57
C GLN A 27 -12.27 1.48 6.11
N LYS A 28 -12.72 2.37 5.20
CA LYS A 28 -12.37 2.34 3.78
C LYS A 28 -10.92 2.81 3.58
N GLN A 29 -10.44 3.78 4.36
CA GLN A 29 -9.03 4.16 4.37
C GLN A 29 -8.13 2.99 4.74
N TRP A 30 -8.48 2.26 5.80
CA TRP A 30 -7.73 1.11 6.26
C TRP A 30 -7.66 0.01 5.20
N ALA A 31 -8.81 -0.34 4.60
CA ALA A 31 -8.86 -1.33 3.52
C ALA A 31 -8.04 -0.90 2.29
N MET A 32 -8.15 0.36 1.87
CA MET A 32 -7.37 0.91 0.75
C MET A 32 -5.87 0.95 1.06
N ASN A 33 -5.49 1.23 2.30
CA ASN A 33 -4.09 1.31 2.72
C ASN A 33 -3.46 -0.08 2.76
N HIS A 34 -4.22 -1.05 3.28
CA HIS A 34 -3.79 -2.44 3.25
C HIS A 34 -3.60 -2.92 1.80
N CYS A 35 -4.55 -2.60 0.91
CA CYS A 35 -4.46 -2.95 -0.50
C CYS A 35 -3.25 -2.28 -1.19
N LEU A 36 -3.04 -0.97 -0.95
CA LEU A 36 -1.87 -0.23 -1.43
C LEU A 36 -0.56 -0.88 -0.99
N ALA A 37 -0.47 -1.28 0.27
CA ALA A 37 0.69 -1.95 0.83
C ALA A 37 0.92 -3.33 0.19
N GLU A 38 -0.11 -4.16 0.08
CA GLU A 38 0.00 -5.47 -0.57
C GLU A 38 0.46 -5.36 -2.02
N ILE A 39 -0.04 -4.37 -2.78
CA ILE A 39 0.39 -4.12 -4.15
C ILE A 39 1.89 -3.80 -4.18
N GLY A 40 2.37 -2.89 -3.32
CA GLY A 40 3.79 -2.53 -3.28
C GLY A 40 4.72 -3.66 -2.80
N ILE A 41 4.21 -4.58 -1.98
CA ILE A 41 4.96 -5.75 -1.48
C ILE A 41 5.02 -6.87 -2.53
N ARG A 42 3.89 -7.17 -3.18
CA ARG A 42 3.76 -8.30 -4.12
C ARG A 42 4.21 -7.91 -5.53
N HIS A 43 4.02 -6.65 -5.94
CA HIS A 43 4.35 -6.16 -7.26
C HIS A 43 5.48 -5.11 -7.19
N PRO A 44 6.74 -5.51 -7.39
CA PRO A 44 7.89 -4.59 -7.30
C PRO A 44 7.83 -3.44 -8.30
N GLU A 45 7.20 -3.66 -9.47
CA GLU A 45 6.98 -2.63 -10.50
C GLU A 45 6.15 -1.45 -9.99
N PHE A 46 5.16 -1.73 -9.14
CA PHE A 46 4.28 -0.72 -8.55
C PHE A 46 4.77 -0.20 -7.19
N ARG A 47 5.84 -0.77 -6.62
CA ARG A 47 6.36 -0.43 -5.28
C ARG A 47 6.67 1.06 -5.13
N LYS A 48 7.43 1.62 -6.06
CA LYS A 48 7.79 3.06 -6.01
C LYS A 48 6.56 3.94 -6.02
N ARG A 49 5.54 3.55 -6.81
CA ARG A 49 4.29 4.29 -6.91
C ARG A 49 3.45 4.14 -5.64
N ALA A 50 3.33 2.94 -5.11
CA ALA A 50 2.59 2.68 -3.88
C ALA A 50 3.17 3.44 -2.67
N ILE A 51 4.51 3.46 -2.55
CA ILE A 51 5.22 4.27 -1.55
C ILE A 51 4.92 5.76 -1.74
N GLY A 52 5.07 6.28 -2.97
CA GLY A 52 4.81 7.69 -3.26
C GLY A 52 3.37 8.12 -2.97
N ILE A 53 2.38 7.27 -3.26
CA ILE A 53 0.98 7.53 -2.93
C ILE A 53 0.80 7.57 -1.40
N GLY A 54 1.31 6.59 -0.67
CA GLY A 54 1.22 6.56 0.78
C GLY A 54 1.87 7.78 1.44
N GLU A 55 3.02 8.24 0.94
CA GLU A 55 3.71 9.45 1.40
C GLU A 55 2.92 10.73 1.10
N ARG A 56 2.30 10.83 -0.08
CA ARG A 56 1.47 11.98 -0.45
C ARG A 56 0.19 12.07 0.36
N LEU A 57 -0.40 10.93 0.68
CA LEU A 57 -1.65 10.87 1.44
C LEU A 57 -1.42 11.04 2.94
N ALA A 58 -0.30 10.53 3.47
CA ALA A 58 0.04 10.50 4.89
C ALA A 58 -1.12 9.96 5.76
N VAL A 59 -1.91 9.03 5.21
CA VAL A 59 -3.04 8.40 5.89
C VAL A 59 -2.51 7.38 6.89
N LEU A 60 -3.06 7.39 8.11
CA LEU A 60 -2.63 6.57 9.25
C LEU A 60 -1.20 6.85 9.76
N ILE A 61 -0.58 7.98 9.38
CA ILE A 61 0.76 8.38 9.87
C ILE A 61 0.76 8.68 11.38
N ASP A 62 -0.33 9.24 11.88
CA ASP A 62 -0.52 9.62 13.28
C ASP A 62 -1.20 8.51 14.10
N TYR A 63 -1.45 7.34 13.48
CA TYR A 63 -2.07 6.24 14.19
C TYR A 63 -1.15 5.77 15.31
N PRO A 64 -1.60 5.77 16.59
CA PRO A 64 -0.74 5.44 17.72
C PRO A 64 -0.37 3.96 17.67
N ALA A 65 0.75 3.65 17.02
CA ALA A 65 1.33 2.33 17.04
C ALA A 65 2.04 2.14 18.39
N SER A 66 1.67 1.08 19.12
CA SER A 66 2.39 0.67 20.32
C SER A 66 3.88 0.47 20.02
N PRO A 67 4.79 0.81 20.95
CA PRO A 67 6.23 0.66 20.74
C PRO A 67 6.57 -0.81 20.45
N GLY A 68 7.05 -1.09 19.23
CA GLY A 68 7.42 -2.43 18.78
C GLY A 68 6.53 -3.06 17.70
N CYS A 69 5.39 -2.44 17.35
CA CYS A 69 4.56 -2.88 16.22
C CYS A 69 4.87 -2.08 14.95
N THR A 70 4.86 -2.73 13.78
CA THR A 70 4.96 -2.04 12.49
C THR A 70 3.74 -1.15 12.33
N PRO A 71 3.91 0.17 12.15
CA PRO A 71 2.77 1.07 11.98
C PRO A 71 1.99 0.67 10.72
N PRO A 72 0.66 0.82 10.72
CA PRO A 72 -0.19 0.52 9.55
C PRO A 72 0.01 1.53 8.41
N TYR A 73 1.11 2.29 8.41
CA TYR A 73 1.45 3.23 7.37
C TYR A 73 2.06 2.49 6.16
N ALA A 74 1.35 2.50 5.03
CA ALA A 74 1.71 1.71 3.86
C ALA A 74 3.19 1.83 3.42
N PRO A 75 3.80 3.02 3.32
CA PRO A 75 5.20 3.15 2.89
C PRO A 75 6.21 2.42 3.79
N VAL A 76 6.05 2.56 5.10
CA VAL A 76 6.91 1.88 6.09
C VAL A 76 6.66 0.38 6.05
N TRP A 77 5.40 -0.03 6.00
CA TRP A 77 5.05 -1.44 5.97
C TRP A 77 5.54 -2.14 4.70
N ILE A 78 5.42 -1.51 3.53
CA ILE A 78 5.97 -2.03 2.26
C ILE A 78 7.48 -2.25 2.39
N THR A 79 8.20 -1.23 2.86
CA THR A 79 9.66 -1.28 3.00
C THR A 79 10.11 -2.39 3.95
N GLU A 80 9.46 -2.50 5.11
CA GLU A 80 9.70 -3.53 6.11
C GLU A 80 9.43 -4.94 5.57
N MET A 81 8.28 -5.17 4.92
CA MET A 81 7.90 -6.48 4.40
C MET A 81 8.73 -6.92 3.21
N VAL A 82 9.12 -5.97 2.34
CA VAL A 82 10.04 -6.23 1.23
C VAL A 82 11.39 -6.67 1.78
N ARG A 83 11.94 -5.93 2.74
CA ARG A 83 13.20 -6.28 3.40
C ARG A 83 13.14 -7.70 4.00
N ARG A 84 12.06 -8.03 4.73
CA ARG A 84 11.85 -9.37 5.29
C ARG A 84 11.79 -10.46 4.23
N ARG A 85 11.14 -10.20 3.08
CA ARG A 85 11.08 -11.15 1.95
C ARG A 85 12.45 -11.36 1.32
N GLU A 86 13.24 -10.30 1.18
CA GLU A 86 14.62 -10.38 0.69
C GLU A 86 15.54 -11.11 1.68
N GLU A 87 15.34 -10.92 2.99
CA GLU A 87 16.08 -11.62 4.05
C GLU A 87 15.70 -13.10 4.18
N THR A 88 14.43 -13.45 3.99
CA THR A 88 13.93 -14.85 4.06
C THR A 88 14.21 -15.63 2.76
N GLY A 89 14.46 -14.93 1.65
CA GLY A 89 14.81 -15.52 0.36
C GLY A 89 16.30 -15.84 0.17
N ARG A 90 17.08 -16.02 1.25
CA ARG A 90 18.48 -16.45 1.17
C ARG A 90 18.54 -17.99 1.09
N PRO A 91 19.32 -18.58 0.16
CA PRO A 91 19.56 -20.03 0.10
C PRO A 91 20.30 -20.56 1.33
#